data_AF-A0A0D7KU19-F1
#
_entry.id   AF-A0A0D7KU19-F1
#
_cell.length_a   1.000
_cell.length_b   1.000
_cell.length_c   1.000
_cell.angle_alpha   90.00
_cell.angle_beta   90.00
_cell.angle_gamma   90.00
#
_symmetry.space_group_name_H-M   'P 1'
#
loop_
_entity.id
_entity.type
_entity.pdbx_description
1 polymer ?
#
loop_
_entity_poly.entity_id
_entity_poly.type
_entity_poly.pdbx_seq_one_letter_code
_entity_poly.pdbx_strand_id
1 'polypeptide(L)'
;LYTSIIPTLLVPKLAQAVLESNAVKIFVCNVMTQPGETDNYSVSDHLEAVQLHVGTQLFDYVIVNNGEIPPQVQDKYAEQGAKAVHLDMEEVTKRGYQVIADSLVLFRTYLRHDADKLSHHIYQLVENWMLRKR
;
A
#
# COMPACT_ATOMS: atom_id res chain seq x y z
N LEU A 1 7.36 2.54 6.30
CA LEU A 1 6.65 3.62 5.56
C LEU A 1 7.50 4.89 5.52
N TYR A 2 7.86 5.38 6.71
CA TYR A 2 8.63 6.60 6.95
C TYR A 2 10.12 6.47 6.62
N THR A 3 10.64 5.25 6.50
CA THR A 3 12.06 4.97 6.23
C THR A 3 12.35 4.59 4.77
N SER A 4 11.34 4.53 3.90
CA SER A 4 11.53 4.11 2.50
C SER A 4 10.69 4.90 1.50
N ILE A 5 9.36 4.94 1.67
CA ILE A 5 8.45 5.56 0.70
C ILE A 5 8.48 7.08 0.86
N ILE A 6 8.17 7.57 2.06
CA ILE A 6 8.09 9.01 2.33
C ILE A 6 9.42 9.73 2.06
N PRO A 7 10.60 9.26 2.51
CA PRO A 7 11.87 9.94 2.25
C PRO A 7 12.17 10.10 0.76
N THR A 8 11.79 9.10 -0.05
CA THR A 8 11.92 9.16 -1.51
C THR A 8 11.03 10.28 -2.08
N LEU A 9 9.78 10.35 -1.64
CA LEU A 9 8.82 11.38 -2.08
C LEU A 9 9.12 12.78 -1.55
N LEU A 10 9.90 12.93 -0.48
CA LEU A 10 10.30 14.25 0.05
C LEU A 10 11.37 14.94 -0.80
N VAL A 11 11.95 14.27 -1.80
CA VAL A 11 12.84 14.91 -2.77
C VAL A 11 11.99 15.79 -3.70
N PRO A 12 12.10 17.13 -3.67
CA PRO A 12 11.09 18.01 -4.28
C PRO A 12 10.87 17.77 -5.77
N LYS A 13 11.96 17.58 -6.52
CA LYS A 13 11.88 17.31 -7.97
C LYS A 13 11.24 15.96 -8.28
N LEU A 14 11.37 14.97 -7.38
CA LEU A 14 10.77 13.66 -7.58
C LEU A 14 9.27 13.71 -7.29
N ALA A 15 8.85 14.28 -6.16
CA ALA A 15 7.43 14.49 -5.88
C ALA A 15 6.73 15.25 -7.00
N GLN A 16 7.32 16.36 -7.47
CA GLN A 16 6.77 17.13 -8.58
C GLN A 16 6.63 16.31 -9.86
N ALA A 17 7.67 15.54 -10.24
CA ALA A 17 7.63 14.70 -11.42
C ALA A 17 6.56 13.59 -11.32
N VAL A 18 6.38 13.00 -10.14
CA VAL A 18 5.31 12.00 -9.93
C VAL A 18 3.93 12.67 -10.01
N LEU A 19 3.75 13.86 -9.43
CA LEU A 19 2.50 14.60 -9.46
C LEU A 19 2.08 15.03 -10.87
N GLU A 20 3.00 15.59 -11.65
CA GLU A 20 2.75 16.04 -13.02
C GLU A 20 2.60 14.88 -14.02
N SER A 21 3.08 13.70 -13.66
CA SER A 21 2.98 12.53 -14.52
C SER A 21 1.53 12.08 -14.66
N ASN A 22 1.11 11.83 -15.90
CA ASN A 22 -0.17 11.20 -16.16
C ASN A 22 -0.13 9.66 -16.01
N ALA A 23 0.97 9.08 -15.52
CA ALA A 23 1.04 7.65 -15.23
C ALA A 23 0.06 7.28 -14.10
N VAL A 24 -0.39 6.02 -14.10
CA VAL A 24 -1.15 5.45 -12.98
C VAL A 24 -0.26 5.39 -11.75
N LYS A 25 -0.79 5.81 -10.61
CA LYS A 25 -0.07 5.85 -9.32
C LYS A 25 -0.71 4.85 -8.39
N ILE A 26 0.05 3.84 -8.00
CA ILE A 26 -0.45 2.68 -7.24
C ILE A 26 0.30 2.63 -5.91
N PHE A 27 -0.44 2.61 -4.80
CA PHE A 27 0.11 2.35 -3.48
C PHE A 27 -0.09 0.89 -3.10
N VAL A 28 1.00 0.14 -2.91
CA VAL A 28 0.93 -1.22 -2.35
C VAL A 28 1.07 -1.10 -0.84
N CYS A 29 -0.01 -1.38 -0.12
CA CYS A 29 -0.03 -1.26 1.32
C CYS A 29 0.81 -2.37 1.98
N ASN A 30 1.44 -2.01 3.09
CA ASN A 30 2.06 -2.99 3.98
C ASN A 30 1.00 -3.97 4.50
N VAL A 31 1.36 -5.25 4.65
CA VAL A 31 0.44 -6.24 5.21
C VAL A 31 0.43 -6.20 6.74
N MET A 32 1.58 -5.95 7.34
CA MET A 32 1.75 -5.82 8.79
C MET A 32 2.24 -4.42 9.13
N THR A 33 1.84 -3.92 10.29
CA THR A 33 2.42 -2.72 10.90
C THR A 33 3.90 -2.95 11.19
N GLN A 34 4.66 -1.86 11.19
CA GLN A 34 6.09 -1.84 11.52
C GLN A 34 6.27 -1.14 12.88
N PRO A 35 6.76 -1.84 13.91
CA PRO A 35 6.95 -1.28 15.25
C PRO A 35 7.81 -0.02 15.23
N GLY A 36 7.33 1.05 15.88
CA GLY A 36 8.00 2.35 15.92
C GLY A 36 7.84 3.20 14.65
N GLU A 37 7.18 2.69 13.60
CA GLU A 37 6.90 3.43 12.37
C GLU A 37 5.41 3.59 12.08
N THR A 38 4.64 2.49 12.15
CA THR A 38 3.23 2.44 11.69
C THR A 38 2.34 1.71 12.70
N ASP A 39 2.66 1.87 13.99
CA ASP A 39 1.92 1.26 15.09
C ASP A 39 0.43 1.61 15.01
N ASN A 40 -0.41 0.57 14.96
CA ASN A 40 -1.86 0.69 14.87
C ASN A 40 -2.43 1.32 13.59
N TYR A 41 -1.61 1.57 12.57
CA TYR A 41 -2.09 2.18 11.34
C TYR A 41 -3.09 1.27 10.60
N SER A 42 -4.16 1.88 10.11
CA SER A 42 -5.02 1.36 9.06
C SER A 42 -4.44 1.64 7.66
N VAL A 43 -5.12 1.19 6.61
CA VAL A 43 -4.77 1.54 5.23
C VAL A 43 -4.91 3.05 5.03
N SER A 44 -6.00 3.66 5.51
CA SER A 44 -6.18 5.11 5.37
C SER A 44 -5.12 5.93 6.12
N ASP A 45 -4.64 5.47 7.28
CA ASP A 45 -3.55 6.12 8.01
C ASP A 45 -2.24 6.13 7.20
N HIS A 46 -1.93 5.04 6.48
CA HIS A 46 -0.75 5.00 5.60
C HIS A 46 -0.85 6.01 4.46
N LEU A 47 -2.04 6.11 3.84
CA LEU A 47 -2.29 7.05 2.74
C LEU A 47 -2.24 8.50 3.23
N GLU A 48 -2.84 8.76 4.38
CA GLU A 48 -2.83 10.07 5.03
C GLU A 48 -1.42 10.50 5.40
N ALA A 49 -0.60 9.61 5.94
CA ALA A 49 0.80 9.89 6.20
C ALA A 49 1.56 10.32 4.93
N VAL A 50 1.38 9.65 3.80
CA VAL A 50 2.00 10.09 2.54
C VAL A 50 1.45 11.45 2.09
N GLN A 51 0.13 11.63 2.13
CA GLN A 51 -0.53 12.86 1.73
C GLN A 51 -0.08 14.07 2.58
N LEU A 52 0.09 13.91 3.89
CA LEU A 52 0.56 14.97 4.79
C LEU A 52 2.00 15.42 4.47
N HIS A 53 2.86 14.49 4.02
CA HIS A 53 4.26 14.79 3.70
C HIS A 53 4.43 15.34 2.28
N VAL A 54 3.61 14.89 1.33
CA VAL A 54 3.67 15.36 -0.07
C VAL A 54 2.80 16.62 -0.28
N GLY A 55 1.81 16.84 0.58
CA GLY A 55 0.88 17.99 0.54
C GLY A 55 -0.37 17.78 -0.32
N THR A 56 -0.50 16.63 -0.98
CA THR A 56 -1.65 16.32 -1.84
C THR A 56 -1.82 14.80 -2.00
N GLN A 57 -3.00 14.37 -2.43
CA GLN A 57 -3.29 12.98 -2.75
C GLN A 57 -2.50 12.55 -3.99
N LEU A 58 -1.68 11.50 -3.85
CA LEU A 58 -0.78 11.04 -4.90
C LEU A 58 -1.30 9.81 -5.65
N PHE A 59 -2.06 8.93 -5.01
CA PHE A 59 -2.35 7.60 -5.56
C PHE A 59 -3.76 7.51 -6.13
N ASP A 60 -3.89 6.82 -7.27
CA ASP A 60 -5.16 6.47 -7.92
C ASP A 60 -5.71 5.16 -7.35
N TYR A 61 -4.82 4.17 -7.19
CA TYR A 61 -5.15 2.83 -6.71
C TYR A 61 -4.41 2.47 -5.43
N VAL A 62 -5.05 1.64 -4.61
CA VAL A 62 -4.47 1.07 -3.41
C VAL A 62 -4.62 -0.45 -3.47
N ILE A 63 -3.51 -1.18 -3.38
CA ILE A 63 -3.51 -2.64 -3.34
C ILE A 63 -3.30 -3.08 -1.89
N VAL A 64 -4.20 -3.91 -1.38
CA VAL A 64 -4.17 -4.42 0.00
C VAL A 64 -4.27 -5.94 0.01
N ASN A 65 -3.65 -6.57 1.01
CA ASN A 65 -3.86 -7.98 1.27
C ASN A 65 -5.11 -8.17 2.14
N ASN A 66 -6.12 -8.90 1.67
CA ASN A 66 -7.25 -9.38 2.48
C ASN A 66 -7.22 -10.89 2.74
N GLY A 67 -6.16 -11.57 2.31
CA GLY A 67 -5.97 -12.99 2.58
C GLY A 67 -5.73 -13.26 4.06
N GLU A 68 -6.24 -14.40 4.54
CA GLU A 68 -6.01 -14.87 5.90
C GLU A 68 -4.52 -15.06 6.19
N ILE A 69 -4.08 -14.53 7.33
CA ILE A 69 -2.74 -14.75 7.85
C ILE A 69 -2.86 -15.84 8.93
N PRO A 70 -2.16 -16.97 8.82
CA PRO A 70 -2.29 -18.05 9.80
C PRO A 70 -1.98 -17.57 11.24
N PRO A 71 -2.72 -18.01 12.28
CA PRO A 71 -2.54 -17.53 13.65
C PRO A 71 -1.09 -17.60 14.15
N GLN A 72 -0.38 -18.69 13.87
CA GLN A 72 1.03 -18.87 14.24
C GLN A 72 1.95 -17.78 13.67
N VAL A 73 1.62 -17.27 12.48
CA VAL A 73 2.35 -16.16 11.85
C VAL A 73 1.98 -14.86 12.53
N GLN A 74 0.69 -14.63 12.82
CA GLN A 74 0.26 -13.44 13.55
C GLN A 74 0.95 -13.35 14.91
N ASP A 75 1.00 -14.44 15.67
CA ASP A 75 1.63 -14.51 16.99
C ASP A 75 3.13 -14.15 16.90
N LYS A 76 3.85 -14.72 15.93
CA LYS A 76 5.27 -14.43 15.69
C LYS A 76 5.53 -12.95 15.41
N TYR A 77 4.64 -12.28 14.68
CA TYR A 77 4.75 -10.85 14.42
C TYR A 77 4.31 -10.02 15.64
N ALA A 78 3.30 -10.48 16.39
CA ALA A 78 2.82 -9.84 17.61
C ALA A 78 3.89 -9.81 18.71
N GLU A 79 4.70 -10.87 18.84
CA GLU A 79 5.88 -10.90 19.72
C GLU A 79 6.90 -9.79 19.41
N GLN A 80 6.91 -9.29 18.17
CA GLN A 80 7.75 -8.18 17.72
C GLN A 80 7.03 -6.83 17.79
N GLY A 81 5.79 -6.78 18.28
CA GLY A 81 4.95 -5.57 18.32
C GLY A 81 4.24 -5.26 17.00
N ALA A 82 4.29 -6.14 16.01
CA ALA A 82 3.64 -5.97 14.71
C ALA A 82 2.28 -6.67 14.66
N LYS A 83 1.31 -6.09 13.96
CA LYS A 83 -0.02 -6.69 13.72
C LYS A 83 -0.46 -6.48 12.28
N ALA A 84 -1.47 -7.20 11.83
CA ALA A 84 -2.04 -6.97 10.50
C ALA A 84 -2.56 -5.53 10.38
N VAL A 85 -2.31 -4.89 9.24
CA VAL A 85 -2.85 -3.56 8.93
C VAL A 85 -4.37 -3.65 8.82
N HIS A 86 -5.07 -2.74 9.48
CA HIS A 86 -6.54 -2.71 9.47
C HIS A 86 -7.06 -2.22 8.11
N LEU A 87 -7.90 -3.02 7.45
CA LEU A 87 -8.48 -2.73 6.13
C LEU A 87 -9.77 -1.91 6.24
N ASP A 88 -9.64 -0.61 6.48
CA ASP A 88 -10.75 0.35 6.54
C ASP A 88 -11.24 0.78 5.15
N MET A 89 -11.65 -0.22 4.34
CA MET A 89 -11.96 -0.08 2.91
C MET A 89 -13.03 0.98 2.60
N GLU A 90 -14.02 1.13 3.48
CA GLU A 90 -15.07 2.14 3.34
C GLU A 90 -14.47 3.56 3.39
N GLU A 91 -13.60 3.83 4.36
CA GLU A 91 -12.93 5.13 4.52
C GLU A 91 -11.99 5.40 3.35
N VAL A 92 -11.22 4.40 2.93
CA VAL A 92 -10.33 4.51 1.76
C VAL A 92 -11.11 4.83 0.49
N THR A 93 -12.24 4.15 0.26
CA THR A 93 -13.10 4.40 -0.90
C THR A 93 -13.76 5.78 -0.83
N LYS A 94 -14.20 6.21 0.36
CA LYS A 94 -14.79 7.53 0.60
C LYS A 94 -13.81 8.67 0.31
N ARG A 95 -12.51 8.45 0.53
CA ARG A 95 -11.41 9.37 0.15
C ARG A 95 -11.10 9.35 -1.36
N GLY A 96 -11.84 8.58 -2.16
CA GLY A 96 -11.74 8.57 -3.62
C GLY A 96 -10.70 7.59 -4.20
N TYR A 97 -10.09 6.76 -3.36
CA TYR A 97 -9.13 5.75 -3.84
C TYR A 97 -9.85 4.52 -4.41
N GLN A 98 -9.31 3.96 -5.50
CA GLN A 98 -9.78 2.69 -6.03
C GLN A 98 -9.02 1.54 -5.37
N VAL A 99 -9.72 0.64 -4.67
CA VAL A 99 -9.05 -0.42 -3.89
C VAL A 99 -9.09 -1.77 -4.59
N ILE A 100 -7.92 -2.42 -4.66
CA ILE A 100 -7.76 -3.81 -5.07
C ILE A 100 -7.41 -4.62 -3.84
N ALA A 101 -8.28 -5.55 -3.46
CA ALA A 101 -8.09 -6.44 -2.31
C ALA A 101 -8.04 -7.89 -2.79
N ASP A 102 -6.96 -8.60 -2.46
CA ASP A 102 -6.78 -10.00 -2.80
C ASP A 102 -5.89 -10.71 -1.76
N SER A 103 -5.85 -12.03 -1.81
CA SER A 103 -4.90 -12.86 -1.07
C SER A 103 -3.53 -12.76 -1.74
N LEU A 104 -2.74 -11.81 -1.24
CA LEU A 104 -1.47 -11.38 -1.82
C LEU A 104 -0.28 -11.72 -0.91
N VAL A 105 -0.40 -12.71 -0.04
CA VAL A 105 0.67 -13.13 0.86
C VAL A 105 1.08 -14.58 0.68
N LEU A 106 2.38 -14.79 0.81
CA LEU A 106 2.99 -16.11 0.95
C LEU A 106 3.74 -16.15 2.27
N PHE A 107 3.59 -17.26 2.99
CA PHE A 107 4.39 -17.54 4.17
C PHE A 107 5.50 -18.54 3.82
N ARG A 108 6.75 -18.12 4.03
CA ARG A 108 7.91 -19.02 4.03
C ARG A 108 8.57 -18.97 5.41
N THR A 109 9.70 -18.26 5.55
CA THR A 109 10.31 -17.94 6.85
C THR A 109 9.69 -16.70 7.49
N TYR A 110 9.21 -15.79 6.64
CA TYR A 110 8.55 -14.53 6.98
C TYR A 110 7.34 -14.33 6.05
N LEU A 111 6.43 -13.46 6.45
CA LEU A 111 5.34 -12.99 5.58
C LEU A 111 5.93 -12.11 4.48
N ARG A 112 5.59 -12.40 3.24
CA ARG A 112 5.98 -11.63 2.05
C ARG A 112 4.79 -11.52 1.11
N HIS A 113 4.78 -10.48 0.29
CA HIS A 113 3.83 -10.42 -0.81
C HIS A 113 4.06 -11.57 -1.79
N ASP A 114 2.98 -12.11 -2.33
CA ASP A 114 2.98 -12.96 -3.52
C ASP A 114 3.34 -12.07 -4.73
N ALA A 115 4.60 -12.14 -5.16
CA ALA A 115 5.10 -11.29 -6.22
C ALA A 115 4.38 -11.53 -7.55
N ASP A 116 4.02 -12.78 -7.86
CA ASP A 116 3.38 -13.13 -9.13
C ASP A 116 1.97 -12.54 -9.19
N LYS A 117 1.17 -12.72 -8.13
CA LYS A 117 -0.17 -12.11 -8.06
C LYS A 117 -0.13 -10.59 -8.02
N LEU A 118 0.78 -10.02 -7.24
CA LEU A 118 0.92 -8.57 -7.15
C LEU A 118 1.31 -7.96 -8.50
N SER A 119 2.28 -8.56 -9.20
CA SER A 119 2.67 -8.14 -10.54
C SER A 119 1.54 -8.28 -11.56
N HIS A 120 0.71 -9.33 -11.45
CA HIS A 120 -0.47 -9.49 -12.31
C HIS A 120 -1.46 -8.32 -12.14
N HIS A 121 -1.79 -7.96 -10.89
CA HIS A 121 -2.67 -6.81 -10.61
C HIS A 121 -2.07 -5.50 -11.13
N ILE A 122 -0.79 -5.25 -10.90
CA ILE A 122 -0.12 -4.04 -11.40
C ILE A 122 -0.17 -4.00 -12.94
N TYR A 123 0.12 -5.12 -13.62
CA TYR A 123 0.07 -5.20 -15.08
C TYR A 123 -1.34 -4.86 -15.60
N GLN A 124 -2.38 -5.47 -15.04
CA GLN A 124 -3.77 -5.21 -15.44
C GLN A 124 -4.18 -3.76 -15.24
N LEU A 125 -3.78 -3.16 -14.11
CA LEU A 125 -4.06 -1.74 -13.84
C LEU A 125 -3.38 -0.83 -14.85
N VAL A 126 -2.12 -1.10 -15.19
CA VAL A 126 -1.36 -0.33 -16.18
C VAL A 126 -1.97 -0.49 -17.58
N GLU A 127 -2.30 -1.72 -18.00
CA GLU A 127 -2.91 -2.00 -19.30
C GLU A 127 -4.26 -1.28 -19.44
N ASN A 128 -5.12 -1.40 -18.42
CA ASN A 128 -6.42 -0.72 -18.39
C ASN A 128 -6.27 0.82 -18.42
N TRP A 129 -5.30 1.36 -17.69
CA TRP A 129 -5.01 2.80 -17.70
C TRP A 129 -4.56 3.29 -19.07
N MET A 130 -3.70 2.53 -19.75
CA MET A 130 -3.22 2.86 -21.09
C MET A 130 -4.36 2.79 -22.13
N LEU A 131 -5.27 1.83 -22.01
CA LEU A 131 -6.41 1.70 -22.91
C LEU A 131 -7.41 2.86 -22.77
N ARG A 132 -7.66 3.35 -21.54
CA ARG A 132 -8.56 4.51 -21.31
C ARG A 132 -8.05 5.83 -21.88
N LYS A 133 -6.75 5.91 -22.18
CA LYS A 133 -6.13 7.11 -22.76
C LYS A 133 -6.05 7.11 -24.28
N ARG A 134 -6.36 5.98 -24.91
CA ARG A 134 -6.52 5.90 -26.37
C ARG A 134 -7.92 6.35 -26.75
#